data_AF-A0A5J5FRJ1-F1
#
_entry.id   AF-A0A5J5FRJ1-F1
#
_cell.length_a   1.000
_cell.length_b   1.000
_cell.length_c   1.000
_cell.angle_alpha   90.00
_cell.angle_beta   90.00
_cell.angle_gamma   90.00
#
_symmetry.space_group_name_H-M   'P 1'
#
loop_
_entity.id
_entity.type
_entity.pdbx_description
1 polymer ?
#
loop_
_entity_poly.entity_id
_entity_poly.type
_entity_poly.pdbx_seq_one_letter_code
_entity_poly.pdbx_strand_id
1 'polypeptide(L)'
;MKKNEVLIEIDKARAYIENVMINEKKGGLKELIDDLERLKSKITNNALVNNPLRGFPRRYAEMYNDYLHPITNFLDNIEKSVDSYLKTN
;
A
#
# COMPACT_ATOMS: atom_id res chain seq x y z
N MET A 1 -8.24 -8.65 11.24
CA MET A 1 -8.68 -8.68 9.82
C MET A 1 -8.33 -10.04 9.23
N LYS A 2 -9.16 -10.63 8.36
CA LYS A 2 -8.86 -11.93 7.75
C LYS A 2 -7.86 -11.80 6.60
N LYS A 3 -7.10 -12.86 6.33
CA LYS A 3 -6.11 -12.92 5.23
C LYS A 3 -6.68 -12.49 3.88
N ASN A 4 -7.85 -13.00 3.49
CA ASN A 4 -8.46 -12.66 2.20
C ASN A 4 -8.89 -11.18 2.13
N GLU A 5 -9.31 -10.59 3.25
CA GLU A 5 -9.70 -9.18 3.30
C GLU A 5 -8.48 -8.29 3.04
N VAL A 6 -7.35 -8.54 3.72
CA VAL A 6 -6.15 -7.71 3.52
C VAL A 6 -5.57 -7.87 2.10
N LEU A 7 -5.64 -9.08 1.52
CA LEU A 7 -5.22 -9.30 0.13
C LEU A 7 -6.07 -8.50 -0.87
N ILE A 8 -7.38 -8.41 -0.65
CA ILE A 8 -8.29 -7.58 -1.47
C ILE A 8 -7.93 -6.10 -1.34
N GLU A 9 -7.65 -5.60 -0.14
CA GLU A 9 -7.26 -4.20 0.06
C GLU A 9 -5.92 -3.88 -0.61
N ILE A 10 -4.96 -4.82 -0.60
CA ILE A 10 -3.69 -4.68 -1.34
C ILE A 10 -3.96 -4.52 -2.85
N ASP A 11 -4.81 -5.38 -3.41
CA ASP A 11 -5.13 -5.35 -4.84
C ASP A 11 -5.84 -4.05 -5.25
N LYS A 12 -6.74 -3.54 -4.41
CA LYS A 12 -7.39 -2.23 -4.62
C LYS A 12 -6.37 -1.09 -4.58
N ALA A 13 -5.49 -1.07 -3.58
CA ALA A 13 -4.47 -0.03 -3.45
C ALA A 13 -3.52 -0.05 -4.65
N ARG A 14 -3.05 -1.24 -5.07
CA ARG A 14 -2.20 -1.43 -6.25
C ARG A 14 -2.86 -0.88 -7.52
N ALA A 15 -4.11 -1.27 -7.79
CA ALA A 15 -4.84 -0.79 -8.97
C ALA A 15 -5.04 0.73 -8.98
N TYR A 16 -5.31 1.33 -7.81
CA TYR A 16 -5.43 2.78 -7.69
C TYR A 16 -4.10 3.50 -7.97
N ILE A 17 -2.99 3.01 -7.39
CA ILE A 17 -1.66 3.58 -7.61
C ILE A 17 -1.25 3.43 -9.08
N GLU A 18 -1.51 2.29 -9.71
CA GLU A 18 -1.27 2.08 -11.15
C GLU A 18 -2.04 3.10 -12.00
N ASN A 19 -3.31 3.36 -11.67
CA ASN A 19 -4.12 4.36 -12.38
C ASN A 19 -3.53 5.78 -12.26
N VAL A 20 -3.15 6.19 -11.04
CA VAL A 20 -2.49 7.48 -10.79
C VAL A 20 -1.16 7.57 -11.53
N MET A 21 -0.33 6.52 -11.47
CA MET A 21 0.96 6.45 -12.16
C MET A 21 0.82 6.70 -13.65
N ILE A 22 -0.15 6.07 -14.30
CA ILE A 22 -0.40 6.20 -15.74
C ILE A 22 -0.98 7.58 -16.07
N ASN A 23 -2.06 7.98 -15.39
CA ASN A 23 -2.81 9.20 -15.74
C ASN A 23 -2.05 10.48 -15.41
N GLU A 24 -1.26 10.49 -14.34
CA GLU A 24 -0.49 11.65 -13.91
C GLU A 24 0.99 11.56 -14.33
N LYS A 25 1.37 10.52 -15.08
CA LYS A 25 2.75 10.27 -15.54
C LYS A 25 3.77 10.21 -14.38
N LYS A 26 3.33 9.70 -13.23
CA LYS A 26 4.12 9.60 -11.99
C LYS A 26 4.85 8.26 -11.90
N GLY A 27 5.80 8.02 -12.81
CA GLY A 27 6.50 6.72 -12.95
C GLY A 27 7.23 6.21 -11.68
N GLY A 28 7.62 7.11 -10.77
CA GLY A 28 8.22 6.77 -9.47
C GLY A 28 7.29 5.96 -8.55
N LEU A 29 5.97 6.00 -8.78
CA LEU A 29 4.99 5.21 -8.02
C LEU A 29 5.16 3.70 -8.18
N LYS A 30 5.93 3.26 -9.17
CA LYS A 30 6.33 1.85 -9.32
C LYS A 30 6.95 1.28 -8.05
N GLU A 31 7.73 2.06 -7.30
CA GLU A 31 8.32 1.60 -6.05
C GLU A 31 7.26 1.24 -4.99
N LEU A 32 6.16 2.01 -4.94
CA LEU A 32 5.05 1.73 -4.02
C LEU A 32 4.28 0.48 -4.45
N ILE A 33 4.13 0.26 -5.76
CA ILE A 33 3.51 -0.96 -6.30
C ILE A 33 4.36 -2.19 -5.95
N ASP A 34 5.67 -2.12 -6.16
CA ASP A 34 6.59 -3.22 -5.85
C ASP A 34 6.55 -3.57 -4.34
N ASP A 35 6.42 -2.57 -3.46
CA ASP A 35 6.25 -2.79 -2.02
C ASP A 35 4.95 -3.53 -1.67
N LEU A 36 3.85 -3.20 -2.36
CA LEU A 36 2.56 -3.90 -2.20
C LEU A 36 2.63 -5.35 -2.69
N GLU A 37 3.33 -5.62 -3.80
CA GLU A 37 3.52 -6.98 -4.31
C GLU A 37 4.37 -7.84 -3.36
N ARG A 38 5.44 -7.26 -2.79
CA ARG A 38 6.25 -7.91 -1.76
C ARG A 38 5.42 -8.21 -0.50
N LEU A 39 4.60 -7.26 -0.06
CA LEU A 39 3.68 -7.46 1.06
C LEU A 39 2.68 -8.60 0.77
N LYS A 40 2.07 -8.61 -0.42
CA LYS A 40 1.14 -9.66 -0.85
C LYS A 40 1.77 -11.04 -0.77
N SER A 41 3.00 -11.17 -1.26
CA SER A 41 3.79 -12.41 -1.18
C SER A 41 4.04 -12.83 0.27
N LYS A 42 4.45 -11.90 1.15
CA LYS A 42 4.66 -12.20 2.57
C LYS A 42 3.38 -12.68 3.28
N ILE A 43 2.24 -12.04 3.02
CA ILE A 43 0.94 -12.46 3.59
C ILE A 43 0.53 -13.83 3.04
N THR A 44 0.73 -14.06 1.75
CA THR A 44 0.41 -15.34 1.09
C THR A 44 1.19 -16.48 1.72
N ASN A 45 2.46 -16.26 2.02
CA ASN A 45 3.38 -17.22 2.64
C ASN A 45 3.35 -17.23 4.17
N ASN A 46 2.43 -16.49 4.81
CA ASN A 46 2.35 -16.33 6.28
C ASN A 46 3.69 -15.91 6.92
N ALA A 47 4.48 -15.09 6.22
CA ALA A 47 5.82 -14.65 6.61
C ALA A 47 5.86 -13.17 7.04
N LEU A 48 4.69 -12.55 7.23
CA LEU A 48 4.59 -11.15 7.64
C LEU A 48 4.74 -11.03 9.17
N VAL A 49 5.82 -10.38 9.62
CA VAL A 49 6.13 -10.20 11.05
C VAL A 49 5.96 -8.77 11.54
N ASN A 50 5.91 -7.80 10.63
CA ASN A 50 5.73 -6.38 10.90
C ASN A 50 5.03 -5.72 9.71
N ASN A 51 4.61 -4.46 9.89
CA ASN A 51 4.00 -3.69 8.81
C ASN A 51 5.10 -3.00 7.97
N PRO A 52 5.38 -3.45 6.73
CA PRO A 52 6.38 -2.82 5.87
C PRO A 52 5.91 -1.49 5.27
N LEU A 53 4.61 -1.17 5.37
CA LEU A 53 4.02 0.04 4.82
C LEU A 53 4.06 1.20 5.81
N ARG A 54 4.85 1.15 6.88
CA ARG A 54 4.92 2.26 7.84
C ARG A 54 5.34 3.56 7.16
N GLY A 55 4.48 4.58 7.27
CA GLY A 55 4.71 5.89 6.65
C GLY A 55 4.48 5.92 5.15
N PHE A 56 3.66 5.01 4.61
CA PHE A 56 3.38 4.93 3.18
C PHE A 56 2.84 6.24 2.57
N PRO A 57 1.86 6.92 3.20
CA PRO A 57 1.36 8.21 2.70
C PRO A 57 2.45 9.27 2.66
N ARG A 58 3.31 9.28 3.69
CA ARG A 58 4.41 10.24 3.81
C ARG A 58 5.43 10.07 2.70
N ARG A 59 5.80 8.82 2.36
CA ARG A 59 6.70 8.54 1.23
C ARG A 59 6.18 9.12 -0.07
N TYR A 60 4.89 8.96 -0.38
CA TYR A 60 4.27 9.59 -1.55
C TYR A 60 4.39 11.11 -1.49
N ALA A 61 4.00 11.70 -0.36
CA ALA A 61 3.98 13.15 -0.20
C ALA A 61 5.39 13.75 -0.32
N GLU A 62 6.42 13.07 0.17
CA GLU A 62 7.82 13.47 0.03
C GLU A 62 8.32 13.31 -1.42
N MET A 63 7.92 12.26 -2.14
CA MET A 63 8.29 12.05 -3.56
C MET A 63 7.78 13.17 -4.48
N TYR A 64 6.57 13.67 -4.23
CA TYR A 64 5.88 14.60 -5.14
C TYR A 64 5.61 15.98 -4.55
N ASN A 65 5.99 16.21 -3.28
CA ASN A 65 5.63 17.40 -2.50
C ASN A 65 4.11 17.68 -2.50
N ASP A 66 3.30 16.62 -2.47
CA ASP A 66 1.83 16.70 -2.58
C ASP A 66 1.16 15.92 -1.45
N TYR A 67 0.83 16.65 -0.39
CA TYR A 67 0.25 16.11 0.84
C TYR A 67 -1.27 15.96 0.79
N LEU A 68 -1.92 16.61 -0.19
CA LEU A 68 -3.39 16.65 -0.30
C LEU A 68 -3.92 15.70 -1.39
N HIS A 69 -3.02 15.05 -2.13
CA HIS A 69 -3.41 14.12 -3.17
C HIS A 69 -4.28 12.97 -2.62
N PRO A 70 -5.42 12.62 -3.25
CA PRO A 70 -6.31 11.56 -2.77
C PRO A 70 -5.65 10.19 -2.56
N ILE A 71 -4.55 9.91 -3.28
CA ILE A 71 -3.74 8.69 -3.10
C ILE A 71 -3.21 8.53 -1.67
N THR A 72 -2.94 9.62 -0.93
CA THR A 72 -2.44 9.53 0.45
C THR A 72 -3.45 8.84 1.36
N ASN A 73 -4.75 9.04 1.13
CA ASN A 73 -5.82 8.33 1.84
C ASN A 73 -5.82 6.83 1.53
N PHE A 74 -5.59 6.44 0.26
CA PHE A 74 -5.50 5.03 -0.12
C PHE A 74 -4.29 4.35 0.51
N LEU A 75 -3.15 5.05 0.56
CA LEU A 75 -1.91 4.58 1.19
C LEU A 75 -2.07 4.42 2.71
N ASP A 76 -2.81 5.33 3.36
CA ASP A 76 -3.08 5.29 4.80
C ASP A 76 -4.03 4.14 5.15
N ASN A 77 -5.08 3.96 4.34
CA ASN A 77 -6.03 2.87 4.50
C ASN A 77 -5.35 1.50 4.39
N ILE A 78 -4.47 1.30 3.40
CA ILE A 78 -3.77 0.02 3.28
C ILE A 78 -2.77 -0.20 4.41
N GLU A 79 -2.07 0.84 4.87
CA GLU A 79 -1.20 0.76 6.06
C GLU A 79 -2.01 0.29 7.30
N LYS A 80 -3.18 0.89 7.55
CA LYS A 80 -4.07 0.52 8.66
C LYS A 80 -4.67 -0.88 8.53
N SER A 81 -4.98 -1.31 7.31
CA SER A 81 -5.45 -2.67 7.02
C SER A 81 -4.39 -3.71 7.37
N VAL A 82 -3.12 -3.46 7.02
CA VAL A 82 -2.00 -4.35 7.38
C VAL A 82 -1.79 -4.39 8.89
N ASP A 83 -1.85 -3.25 9.57
CA ASP A 83 -1.81 -3.20 11.05
C ASP A 83 -2.94 -4.04 11.68
N SER A 84 -4.16 -3.93 11.13
CA SER A 84 -5.33 -4.66 11.61
C SER A 84 -5.24 -6.16 11.34
N TYR A 85 -4.52 -6.58 10.30
CA TYR A 85 -4.22 -7.97 10.02
C TYR A 85 -3.20 -8.55 11.03
N LEU A 86 -2.11 -7.83 11.29
CA LEU A 86 -1.05 -8.21 12.23
C LEU A 86 -1.49 -8.22 13.70
N LYS A 87 -2.49 -7.41 14.08
CA LYS A 87 -3.05 -7.47 15.44
C LYS A 87 -3.85 -8.76 15.71
N THR A 88 -4.27 -9.46 14.65
CA THR A 88 -5.15 -10.61 14.76
C THR A 88 -4.51 -11.94 14.34
N ASN A 89 -3.28 -11.92 13.83
CA ASN A 89 -2.52 -13.10 13.38
C ASN A 89 -1.05 -12.92 13.76
#